data_AF-T0H8I5-F1
#
_entry.id   AF-T0H8I5-F1
#
_cell.length_a   1.000
_cell.length_b   1.000
_cell.length_c   1.000
_cell.angle_alpha   90.00
_cell.angle_beta   90.00
_cell.angle_gamma   90.00
#
_symmetry.space_group_name_H-M   'P 1'
#
loop_
_entity.id
_entity.type
_entity.pdbx_description
1 polymer ?
#
loop_
_entity_poly.entity_id
_entity_poly.type
_entity_poly.pdbx_seq_one_letter_code
_entity_poly.pdbx_strand_id
1 'polypeptide(L)'
;MSAASEARAIARQARKLIKDAGGKLGGRRRGNDPVWRHSFDVDSKQADVFRPIADGTIAGGLAWADDYLRLAKEYDVIHKKKGERSPLMANGIRVLEVLLRNFLDFRTGQLDPAITALMKKTALSKNAVVDALKRLREHGFLDWVRRSEKTTHVGEAGPQRQQATNAYHFDIGRLGRALGDAGKAVRARFLNLREARRRRAAQTPASARPAPQSAPGAASAPATTDPALEAALKRVEAAGEARVWKS
;
A
#
# COMPACT_ATOMS: atom_id res chain seq x y z
N MET A 1 53.38 8.22 -27.41
CA MET A 1 52.01 7.65 -27.35
C MET A 1 51.89 6.63 -28.47
N SER A 2 51.41 5.42 -28.19
CA SER A 2 51.40 4.32 -29.18
C SER A 2 50.30 4.54 -30.23
N ALA A 3 50.58 4.24 -31.51
CA ALA A 3 49.61 4.30 -32.61
C ALA A 3 48.30 3.52 -32.31
N ALA A 4 48.37 2.48 -31.47
CA ALA A 4 47.19 1.73 -31.02
C ALA A 4 46.27 2.54 -30.09
N SER A 5 46.82 3.50 -29.33
CA SER A 5 46.05 4.39 -28.44
C SER A 5 45.31 5.48 -29.22
N GLU A 6 45.93 5.99 -30.28
CA GLU A 6 45.33 6.95 -31.21
C GLU A 6 44.23 6.31 -32.03
N ALA A 7 44.45 5.11 -32.57
CA ALA A 7 43.41 4.35 -33.28
C ALA A 7 42.17 4.08 -32.40
N ARG A 8 42.37 3.76 -31.12
CA ARG A 8 41.27 3.59 -30.15
C ARG A 8 40.58 4.91 -29.78
N ALA A 9 41.28 6.04 -29.79
CA ALA A 9 40.69 7.35 -29.56
C ALA A 9 39.83 7.78 -30.76
N ILE A 10 40.35 7.59 -31.98
CA ILE A 10 39.66 7.87 -33.24
C ILE A 10 38.40 7.00 -33.37
N ALA A 11 38.48 5.69 -33.07
CA ALA A 11 37.31 4.81 -33.11
C ALA A 11 36.22 5.23 -32.10
N ARG A 12 36.60 5.73 -30.92
CA ARG A 12 35.67 6.26 -29.92
C ARG A 12 35.02 7.58 -30.38
N GLN A 13 35.80 8.48 -30.97
CA GLN A 13 35.30 9.72 -31.57
C GLN A 13 34.37 9.43 -32.75
N ALA A 14 34.72 8.49 -33.63
CA ALA A 14 33.89 8.08 -34.75
C ALA A 14 32.55 7.47 -34.28
N ARG A 15 32.56 6.59 -33.26
CA ARG A 15 31.32 6.05 -32.67
C ARG A 15 30.45 7.15 -32.04
N LYS A 16 31.07 8.13 -31.38
CA LYS A 16 30.35 9.28 -30.81
C LYS A 16 29.72 10.13 -31.91
N LEU A 17 30.47 10.44 -32.97
CA LEU A 17 29.98 11.20 -34.12
C LEU A 17 28.87 10.45 -34.87
N ILE A 18 28.97 9.13 -35.05
CA ILE A 18 27.93 8.31 -35.68
C ILE A 18 26.67 8.26 -34.81
N LYS A 19 26.81 8.18 -33.48
CA LYS A 19 25.68 8.23 -32.54
C LYS A 19 25.00 9.61 -32.56
N ASP A 20 25.79 10.68 -32.55
CA ASP A 20 25.30 12.06 -32.59
C ASP A 20 24.68 12.40 -33.96
N ALA A 21 25.27 11.89 -35.06
CA ALA A 21 24.75 12.01 -36.41
C ALA A 21 23.49 11.17 -36.62
N GLY A 22 23.43 9.94 -36.09
CA GLY A 22 22.22 9.10 -36.13
C GLY A 22 21.05 9.70 -35.34
N GLY A 23 21.34 10.39 -34.24
CA GLY A 23 20.35 11.18 -33.49
C GLY A 23 19.87 12.43 -34.22
N LYS A 24 20.76 13.11 -34.98
CA LYS A 24 20.45 14.33 -35.74
C LYS A 24 19.79 14.07 -37.11
N LEU A 25 20.19 13.02 -37.83
CA LEU A 25 19.69 12.66 -39.17
C LEU A 25 18.38 11.89 -39.12
N GLY A 26 18.07 11.19 -38.03
CA GLY A 26 16.87 10.36 -37.93
C GLY A 26 15.56 11.11 -37.73
N GLY A 27 15.55 12.45 -37.63
CA GLY A 27 14.32 13.23 -37.36
C GLY A 27 13.62 12.89 -36.04
N ARG A 28 14.20 12.02 -35.21
CA ARG A 28 13.64 11.54 -33.94
C ARG A 28 13.81 12.62 -32.88
N ARG A 29 12.99 13.66 -32.93
CA ARG A 29 12.87 14.62 -31.84
C ARG A 29 12.30 13.90 -30.63
N ARG A 30 12.99 14.00 -29.50
CA ARG A 30 12.48 13.55 -28.19
C ARG A 30 11.11 14.20 -27.98
N GLY A 31 10.08 13.38 -27.74
CA GLY A 31 8.75 13.91 -27.41
C GLY A 31 8.76 14.59 -26.05
N ASN A 32 7.80 15.48 -25.80
CA ASN A 32 7.59 16.00 -24.46
C ASN A 32 7.19 14.85 -23.53
N ASP A 33 7.94 14.66 -22.44
CA ASP A 33 7.63 13.64 -21.44
C ASP A 33 6.39 14.08 -20.64
N PRO A 34 5.27 13.32 -20.63
CA PRO A 34 4.04 13.68 -19.91
C PRO A 34 4.17 13.40 -18.40
N VAL A 35 5.22 13.91 -17.78
CA VAL A 35 5.57 13.70 -16.38
C VAL A 35 5.46 15.01 -15.61
N TRP A 36 4.91 14.93 -14.39
CA TRP A 36 4.74 16.11 -13.56
C TRP A 36 6.08 16.63 -13.05
N ARG A 37 6.22 17.95 -12.92
CA ARG A 37 7.40 18.57 -12.31
C ARG A 37 7.65 18.00 -10.91
N HIS A 38 8.92 17.78 -10.56
CA HIS A 38 9.37 17.15 -9.32
C HIS A 38 8.93 15.68 -9.13
N SER A 39 8.69 14.96 -10.23
CA SER A 39 8.59 13.50 -10.18
C SER A 39 9.97 12.88 -10.21
N PHE A 40 10.24 11.98 -9.29
CA PHE A 40 11.51 11.27 -9.21
C PHE A 40 11.45 9.96 -9.99
N ASP A 41 12.60 9.45 -10.41
CA ASP A 41 12.67 8.12 -11.02
C ASP A 41 12.35 7.05 -9.98
N VAL A 42 11.61 5.99 -10.32
CA VAL A 42 11.21 4.94 -9.37
C VAL A 42 12.45 4.31 -8.71
N ASP A 43 13.55 4.18 -9.44
CA ASP A 43 14.80 3.58 -8.94
C ASP A 43 15.68 4.58 -8.14
N SER A 44 15.24 5.83 -8.02
CA SER A 44 16.01 6.85 -7.28
C SER A 44 15.81 6.72 -5.77
N LYS A 45 16.87 6.99 -5.01
CA LYS A 45 16.81 7.04 -3.53
C LYS A 45 15.77 8.03 -3.00
N GLN A 46 15.42 9.05 -3.78
CA GLN A 46 14.41 10.05 -3.42
C GLN A 46 12.99 9.52 -3.55
N ALA A 47 12.77 8.50 -4.39
CA ALA A 47 11.50 7.79 -4.52
C ALA A 47 11.34 6.67 -3.50
N ASP A 48 12.43 6.21 -2.88
CA ASP A 48 12.41 5.21 -1.79
C ASP A 48 12.04 5.86 -0.45
N VAL A 49 10.73 5.92 -0.20
CA VAL A 49 10.14 6.42 1.06
C VAL A 49 9.60 5.31 1.94
N PHE A 50 9.67 4.06 1.50
CA PHE A 50 9.02 2.96 2.18
C PHE A 50 9.85 2.50 3.38
N ARG A 51 9.18 2.32 4.51
CA ARG A 51 9.77 1.86 5.76
C ARG A 51 8.85 0.83 6.39
N PRO A 52 9.38 -0.28 6.92
CA PRO A 52 8.57 -1.29 7.61
C PRO A 52 7.68 -0.64 8.67
N ILE A 53 6.43 -1.07 8.73
CA ILE A 53 5.46 -0.52 9.67
C ILE A 53 5.51 -1.33 10.95
N ALA A 54 5.69 -0.63 12.08
CA ALA A 54 5.86 -1.24 13.40
C ALA A 54 7.01 -2.26 13.43
N ASP A 55 6.69 -3.54 13.58
CA ASP A 55 7.58 -4.70 13.61
C ASP A 55 7.63 -5.45 12.28
N GLY A 56 6.90 -4.98 11.26
CA GLY A 56 6.79 -5.62 9.95
C GLY A 56 5.89 -6.85 9.92
N THR A 57 5.29 -7.23 11.05
CA THR A 57 4.36 -8.36 11.12
C THR A 57 2.94 -7.92 10.75
N ILE A 58 2.11 -8.86 10.28
CA ILE A 58 0.70 -8.57 9.96
C ILE A 58 -0.05 -8.11 11.22
N ALA A 59 0.14 -8.79 12.34
CA ALA A 59 -0.55 -8.47 13.60
C ALA A 59 -0.14 -7.09 14.14
N GLY A 60 1.16 -6.81 14.20
CA GLY A 60 1.66 -5.51 14.65
C GLY A 60 1.34 -4.37 13.68
N GLY A 61 1.33 -4.66 12.37
CA GLY A 61 0.92 -3.73 11.32
C GLY A 61 -0.57 -3.36 11.40
N LEU A 62 -1.46 -4.35 11.55
CA LEU A 62 -2.90 -4.12 11.74
C LEU A 62 -3.18 -3.37 13.04
N ALA A 63 -2.49 -3.72 14.13
CA ALA A 63 -2.56 -2.96 15.36
C ALA A 63 -2.15 -1.49 15.10
N TRP A 64 -0.98 -1.26 14.48
CA TRP A 64 -0.54 0.09 14.15
C TRP A 64 -1.58 0.85 13.32
N ALA A 65 -2.18 0.22 12.30
CA ALA A 65 -3.23 0.79 11.48
C ALA A 65 -4.48 1.16 12.30
N ASP A 66 -4.90 0.32 13.25
CA ASP A 66 -6.04 0.60 14.13
C ASP A 66 -5.79 1.79 15.06
N ASP A 67 -4.58 1.90 15.63
CA ASP A 67 -4.23 3.05 16.47
C ASP A 67 -4.17 4.34 15.64
N TYR A 68 -3.66 4.24 14.41
CA TYR A 68 -3.55 5.36 13.49
C TYR A 68 -4.95 5.83 13.03
N LEU A 69 -5.83 4.89 12.70
CA LEU A 69 -7.22 5.18 12.32
C LEU A 69 -8.02 5.74 13.50
N ARG A 70 -7.80 5.21 14.71
CA ARG A 70 -8.40 5.76 15.93
C ARG A 70 -7.94 7.20 16.16
N LEU A 71 -6.65 7.47 16.03
CA LEU A 71 -6.11 8.82 16.13
C LEU A 71 -6.77 9.78 15.13
N ALA A 72 -6.89 9.36 13.87
CA ALA A 72 -7.51 10.18 12.83
C ALA A 72 -8.97 10.52 13.15
N LYS A 73 -9.74 9.55 13.66
CA LYS A 73 -11.13 9.75 14.09
C LYS A 73 -11.21 10.70 15.30
N GLU A 74 -10.37 10.50 16.31
CA GLU A 74 -10.29 11.39 17.48
C GLU A 74 -9.90 12.82 17.06
N TYR A 75 -8.92 12.96 16.17
CA TYR A 75 -8.46 14.23 15.61
C TYR A 75 -9.60 14.97 14.89
N ASP A 76 -10.35 14.27 14.03
CA ASP A 76 -11.44 14.86 13.25
C ASP A 76 -12.56 15.40 14.14
N VAL A 77 -12.85 14.72 15.25
CA VAL A 77 -13.85 15.14 16.24
C VAL A 77 -13.36 16.32 17.07
N ILE A 78 -12.15 16.23 17.63
CA ILE A 78 -11.60 17.25 18.55
C ILE A 78 -11.40 18.60 17.85
N HIS A 79 -10.94 18.58 16.59
CA HIS A 79 -10.59 19.80 15.86
C HIS A 79 -11.71 20.29 14.95
N LYS A 80 -12.90 19.71 15.06
CA LYS A 80 -14.09 20.21 14.37
C LYS A 80 -14.55 21.51 15.02
N LYS A 81 -14.45 22.62 14.28
CA LYS A 81 -15.00 23.90 14.71
C LYS A 81 -16.50 23.96 14.47
N LYS A 82 -17.22 24.69 15.34
CA LYS A 82 -18.66 24.88 15.21
C LYS A 82 -18.99 25.59 13.89
N GLY A 83 -19.90 25.03 13.10
CA GLY A 83 -20.31 25.58 11.80
C GLY A 83 -19.36 25.23 10.64
N GLU A 84 -18.20 24.63 10.92
CA GLU A 84 -17.25 24.20 9.88
C GLU A 84 -17.34 22.69 9.63
N ARG A 85 -16.82 22.29 8.46
CA ARG A 85 -16.63 20.87 8.14
C ARG A 85 -15.50 20.31 9.01
N SER A 86 -15.60 19.03 9.37
CA SER A 86 -14.50 18.38 10.07
C SER A 86 -13.23 18.37 9.22
N PRO A 87 -12.03 18.45 9.83
CA PRO A 87 -10.76 18.60 9.09
C PRO A 87 -10.49 17.50 8.04
N LEU A 88 -10.70 16.24 8.41
CA LEU A 88 -10.45 15.09 7.54
C LEU A 88 -11.72 14.69 6.77
N MET A 89 -12.89 14.92 7.37
CA MET A 89 -14.20 14.49 6.88
C MET A 89 -14.33 12.96 6.81
N ALA A 90 -15.56 12.45 6.72
CA ALA A 90 -15.83 11.03 6.58
C ALA A 90 -15.09 10.38 5.37
N ASN A 91 -15.00 11.11 4.25
CA ASN A 91 -14.28 10.64 3.07
C ASN A 91 -12.77 10.50 3.31
N GLY A 92 -12.14 11.42 4.04
CA GLY A 92 -10.73 11.33 4.41
C GLY A 92 -10.45 10.12 5.29
N ILE A 93 -11.30 9.90 6.30
CA ILE A 93 -11.20 8.72 7.17
C ILE A 93 -11.37 7.42 6.37
N ARG A 94 -12.35 7.35 5.46
CA ARG A 94 -12.61 6.17 4.61
C ARG A 94 -11.44 5.87 3.66
N VAL A 95 -10.86 6.90 3.05
CA VAL A 95 -9.68 6.74 2.19
C VAL A 95 -8.48 6.25 3.00
N LEU A 96 -8.25 6.83 4.19
CA LEU A 96 -7.18 6.41 5.09
C LEU A 96 -7.34 4.96 5.53
N GLU A 97 -8.56 4.54 5.89
CA GLU A 97 -8.87 3.16 6.28
C GLU A 97 -8.56 2.17 5.15
N VAL A 98 -8.98 2.47 3.92
CA VAL A 98 -8.71 1.63 2.75
C VAL A 98 -7.20 1.55 2.46
N LEU A 99 -6.48 2.67 2.55
CA LEU A 99 -5.02 2.67 2.38
C LEU A 99 -4.34 1.73 3.38
N LEU A 100 -4.69 1.85 4.66
CA LEU A 100 -4.09 1.10 5.76
C LEU A 100 -4.42 -0.39 5.73
N ARG A 101 -5.65 -0.76 5.32
CA ARG A 101 -6.14 -2.15 5.44
C ARG A 101 -6.02 -2.95 4.16
N ASN A 102 -6.05 -2.31 2.98
CA ASN A 102 -6.12 -3.02 1.70
C ASN A 102 -4.86 -2.91 0.84
N PHE A 103 -4.06 -1.84 1.00
CA PHE A 103 -2.96 -1.55 0.08
C PHE A 103 -1.59 -1.48 0.76
N LEU A 104 -1.54 -1.38 2.08
CA LEU A 104 -0.30 -1.28 2.83
C LEU A 104 0.34 -2.66 3.02
N ASP A 105 1.54 -2.85 2.50
CA ASP A 105 2.40 -3.97 2.90
C ASP A 105 3.13 -3.59 4.19
N PHE A 106 2.84 -4.29 5.28
CA PHE A 106 3.43 -3.99 6.60
C PHE A 106 4.94 -4.30 6.65
N ARG A 107 5.40 -5.29 5.91
CA ARG A 107 6.80 -5.75 5.96
C ARG A 107 7.73 -4.76 5.27
N THR A 108 7.33 -4.28 4.10
CA THR A 108 8.13 -3.35 3.29
C THR A 108 7.77 -1.88 3.55
N GLY A 109 6.54 -1.64 4.01
CA GLY A 109 5.94 -0.30 4.04
C GLY A 109 5.50 0.20 2.67
N GLN A 110 5.52 -0.65 1.64
CA GLN A 110 5.14 -0.26 0.29
C GLN A 110 3.65 0.09 0.24
N LEU A 111 3.38 1.30 -0.28
CA LEU A 111 2.03 1.81 -0.46
C LEU A 111 2.00 2.71 -1.71
N ASP A 112 1.65 2.13 -2.85
CA ASP A 112 1.59 2.84 -4.12
C ASP A 112 0.32 2.54 -4.96
N PRO A 113 -0.89 2.61 -4.35
CA PRO A 113 -2.12 2.36 -5.07
C PRO A 113 -2.38 3.43 -6.15
N ALA A 114 -2.89 2.97 -7.29
CA ALA A 114 -3.46 3.85 -8.30
C ALA A 114 -4.72 4.55 -7.76
N ILE A 115 -4.96 5.81 -8.17
CA ILE A 115 -6.17 6.56 -7.81
C ILE A 115 -7.44 5.78 -8.22
N THR A 116 -7.41 5.10 -9.37
CA THR A 116 -8.51 4.26 -9.84
C THR A 116 -8.77 3.06 -8.93
N ALA A 117 -7.74 2.47 -8.34
CA ALA A 117 -7.87 1.38 -7.37
C ALA A 117 -8.52 1.89 -6.07
N LEU A 118 -8.13 3.09 -5.61
CA LEU A 118 -8.76 3.74 -4.46
C LEU A 118 -10.24 4.05 -4.73
N MET A 119 -10.57 4.55 -5.92
CA MET A 119 -11.97 4.80 -6.30
C MET A 119 -12.80 3.51 -6.25
N LYS A 120 -12.28 2.41 -6.80
CA LYS A 120 -12.97 1.10 -6.79
C LYS A 120 -13.23 0.59 -5.37
N LYS A 121 -12.26 0.72 -4.46
CA LYS A 121 -12.40 0.24 -3.08
C LYS A 121 -13.22 1.17 -2.18
N THR A 122 -13.11 2.48 -2.37
CA THR A 122 -13.82 3.46 -1.55
C THR A 122 -15.24 3.74 -2.07
N ALA A 123 -15.53 3.44 -3.34
CA ALA A 123 -16.74 3.86 -4.07
C ALA A 123 -16.92 5.39 -4.12
N LEU A 124 -15.82 6.14 -4.04
CA LEU A 124 -15.81 7.60 -4.15
C LEU A 124 -15.44 8.05 -5.56
N SER A 125 -15.90 9.26 -5.92
CA SER A 125 -15.48 9.92 -7.15
C SER A 125 -13.99 10.27 -7.12
N LYS A 126 -13.38 10.42 -8.30
CA LYS A 126 -11.96 10.80 -8.43
C LYS A 126 -11.63 12.07 -7.64
N ASN A 127 -12.48 13.10 -7.77
CA ASN A 127 -12.27 14.38 -7.09
C ASN A 127 -12.37 14.22 -5.57
N ALA A 128 -13.35 13.44 -5.08
CA ALA A 128 -13.48 13.17 -3.64
C ALA A 128 -12.25 12.46 -3.07
N VAL A 129 -11.68 11.50 -3.79
CA VAL A 129 -10.43 10.82 -3.39
C VAL A 129 -9.25 11.79 -3.40
N VAL A 130 -9.08 12.58 -4.46
CA VAL A 130 -7.99 13.56 -4.57
C VAL A 130 -8.08 14.60 -3.45
N ASP A 131 -9.27 15.11 -3.16
CA ASP A 131 -9.49 16.10 -2.09
C ASP A 131 -9.27 15.48 -0.70
N ALA A 132 -9.69 14.23 -0.49
CA ALA A 132 -9.40 13.49 0.73
C ALA A 132 -7.89 13.32 0.95
N LEU A 133 -7.13 12.93 -0.08
CA LEU A 133 -5.68 12.80 -0.02
C LEU A 133 -5.01 14.15 0.29
N LYS A 134 -5.45 15.24 -0.35
CA LYS A 134 -4.96 16.60 -0.07
C LYS A 134 -5.16 16.99 1.40
N ARG A 135 -6.36 16.79 1.95
CA ARG A 135 -6.65 17.08 3.37
C ARG A 135 -5.79 16.24 4.31
N LEU A 136 -5.65 14.95 4.04
CA LEU A 136 -4.79 14.06 4.83
C LEU A 136 -3.34 14.57 4.85
N ARG A 137 -2.83 15.10 3.73
CA ARG A 137 -1.48 15.68 3.67
C ARG A 137 -1.34 17.03 4.33
N GLU A 138 -2.35 17.88 4.19
CA GLU A 138 -2.41 19.17 4.87
C GLU A 138 -2.32 19.00 6.39
N HIS A 139 -3.08 18.04 6.94
CA HIS A 139 -3.07 17.70 8.36
C HIS A 139 -1.91 16.76 8.79
N GLY A 140 -1.11 16.29 7.82
CA GLY A 140 0.09 15.49 8.07
C GLY A 140 -0.14 14.02 8.44
N PHE A 141 -1.33 13.48 8.12
CA PHE A 141 -1.64 12.06 8.26
C PHE A 141 -1.07 11.20 7.12
N LEU A 142 -0.75 11.80 5.97
CA LEU A 142 -0.25 11.10 4.80
C LEU A 142 0.67 12.04 4.01
N ASP A 143 1.79 11.54 3.48
CA ASP A 143 2.57 12.27 2.49
C ASP A 143 2.83 11.37 1.28
N TRP A 144 3.22 11.96 0.15
CA TRP A 144 3.52 11.18 -1.04
C TRP A 144 4.64 11.78 -1.88
N VAL A 145 5.35 10.89 -2.56
CA VAL A 145 6.33 11.22 -3.58
C VAL A 145 5.79 10.85 -4.93
N ARG A 146 5.85 11.81 -5.87
CA ARG A 146 5.49 11.56 -7.27
C ARG A 146 6.63 10.81 -7.94
N ARG A 147 6.29 9.73 -8.63
CA ARG A 147 7.27 8.85 -9.29
C ARG A 147 7.06 8.81 -10.79
N SER A 148 8.12 8.50 -11.51
CA SER A 148 8.14 8.40 -12.96
C SER A 148 9.06 7.26 -13.36
N GLU A 149 8.70 6.57 -14.42
CA GLU A 149 9.43 5.41 -14.93
C GLU A 149 9.84 5.65 -16.38
N LYS A 150 10.90 4.98 -16.81
CA LYS A 150 11.32 5.02 -18.21
C LYS A 150 10.37 4.15 -19.03
N THR A 151 9.88 4.69 -20.14
CA THR A 151 9.06 3.94 -21.09
C THR A 151 9.92 2.84 -21.73
N THR A 152 9.32 1.72 -22.16
CA THR A 152 10.00 0.67 -22.95
C THR A 152 10.62 1.18 -24.26
N HIS A 153 10.14 2.31 -24.79
CA HIS A 153 10.56 2.96 -26.03
C HIS A 153 11.78 3.90 -25.89
N VAL A 154 12.73 3.60 -24.97
CA VAL A 154 13.91 4.45 -24.76
C VAL A 154 14.76 4.53 -26.04
N GLY A 155 14.88 5.71 -26.62
CA GLY A 155 15.66 5.96 -27.85
C GLY A 155 14.84 5.99 -29.15
N GLU A 156 13.53 5.77 -29.08
CA GLU A 156 12.60 5.92 -30.21
C GLU A 156 11.99 7.34 -30.25
N ALA A 157 11.33 7.71 -31.35
CA ALA A 157 10.58 8.97 -31.40
C ALA A 157 9.36 8.90 -30.46
N GLY A 158 9.23 9.88 -29.57
CA GLY A 158 8.12 9.96 -28.61
C GLY A 158 8.55 10.11 -27.15
N PRO A 159 7.60 10.09 -26.19
CA PRO A 159 7.88 10.25 -24.77
C PRO A 159 8.74 9.12 -24.20
N GLN A 160 9.82 9.51 -23.54
CA GLN A 160 10.82 8.60 -22.98
C GLN A 160 10.49 8.20 -21.54
N ARG A 161 9.58 8.94 -20.89
CA ARG A 161 9.17 8.68 -19.50
C ARG A 161 7.66 8.71 -19.35
N GLN A 162 7.15 7.86 -18.47
CA GLN A 162 5.75 7.81 -18.09
C GLN A 162 5.56 8.08 -16.59
N GLN A 163 4.38 8.56 -16.24
CA GLN A 163 4.01 8.83 -14.86
C GLN A 163 3.69 7.51 -14.16
N ALA A 164 4.47 7.17 -13.15
CA ALA A 164 4.19 6.03 -12.29
C ALA A 164 3.21 6.41 -11.18
N THR A 165 2.66 5.42 -10.48
CA THR A 165 1.83 5.65 -9.30
C THR A 165 2.63 6.36 -8.21
N ASN A 166 1.96 7.24 -7.47
CA ASN A 166 2.57 7.92 -6.33
C ASN A 166 2.94 6.90 -5.25
N ALA A 167 4.09 7.11 -4.60
CA ALA A 167 4.46 6.41 -3.39
C ALA A 167 3.93 7.17 -2.18
N TYR A 168 2.97 6.61 -1.47
CA TYR A 168 2.43 7.17 -0.24
C TYR A 168 3.19 6.62 0.95
N HIS A 169 3.37 7.43 1.99
CA HIS A 169 4.02 7.02 3.23
C HIS A 169 3.47 7.81 4.42
N PHE A 170 3.74 7.28 5.62
CA PHE A 170 3.29 7.86 6.88
C PHE A 170 4.47 8.47 7.63
N ASP A 171 4.47 9.80 7.77
CA ASP A 171 5.49 10.51 8.54
C ASP A 171 4.90 10.94 9.89
N ILE A 172 5.22 10.17 10.94
CA ILE A 172 4.77 10.44 12.32
C ILE A 172 5.25 11.82 12.82
N GLY A 173 6.39 12.32 12.30
CA GLY A 173 6.90 13.65 12.64
C GLY A 173 6.04 14.78 12.10
N ARG A 174 5.22 14.52 11.08
CA ARG A 174 4.31 15.51 10.47
C ARG A 174 2.89 15.44 11.02
N LEU A 175 2.57 14.50 11.93
CA LEU A 175 1.23 14.40 12.49
C LEU A 175 0.77 15.71 13.12
N GLY A 176 -0.40 16.19 12.70
CA GLY A 176 -0.95 17.45 13.19
C GLY A 176 -0.17 18.68 12.77
N ARG A 177 0.63 18.61 11.69
CA ARG A 177 1.41 19.75 11.17
C ARG A 177 0.57 21.00 10.94
N ALA A 178 -0.67 20.84 10.49
CA ALA A 178 -1.61 21.96 10.30
C ALA A 178 -1.91 22.74 11.61
N LEU A 179 -1.68 22.13 12.77
CA LEU A 179 -1.93 22.73 14.08
C LEU A 179 -0.68 23.39 14.70
N GLY A 180 0.46 23.42 14.00
CA GLY A 180 1.71 23.96 14.55
C GLY A 180 2.16 23.22 15.82
N ASP A 181 2.42 23.95 16.90
CA ASP A 181 2.88 23.36 18.18
C ASP A 181 1.89 22.35 18.77
N ALA A 182 0.58 22.53 18.57
CA ALA A 182 -0.43 21.58 19.02
C ALA A 182 -0.35 20.22 18.27
N GLY A 183 0.34 20.15 17.13
CA GLY A 183 0.66 18.89 16.46
C GLY A 183 1.48 17.93 17.34
N LYS A 184 2.28 18.46 18.27
CA LYS A 184 3.03 17.64 19.25
C LYS A 184 2.09 16.81 20.12
N ALA A 185 0.93 17.35 20.48
CA ALA A 185 -0.08 16.62 21.27
C ALA A 185 -0.73 15.49 20.47
N VAL A 186 -0.96 15.68 19.17
CA VAL A 186 -1.49 14.64 18.26
C VAL A 186 -0.49 13.49 18.15
N ARG A 187 0.80 13.81 17.95
CA ARG A 187 1.87 12.80 17.96
C ARG A 187 1.97 12.08 19.30
N ALA A 188 1.94 12.82 20.41
CA ALA A 188 1.97 12.21 21.75
C ALA A 188 0.78 11.28 21.97
N ARG A 189 -0.42 11.67 21.54
CA ARG A 189 -1.62 10.84 21.60
C ARG A 189 -1.44 9.53 20.84
N PHE A 190 -0.85 9.56 19.65
CA PHE A 190 -0.55 8.35 18.89
C PHE A 190 0.37 7.39 19.65
N LEU A 191 1.46 7.91 20.21
CA LEU A 191 2.41 7.11 20.98
C LEU A 191 1.75 6.51 22.24
N ASN A 192 0.89 7.28 22.92
CA ASN A 192 0.12 6.82 24.07
C ASN A 192 -0.85 5.69 23.70
N LEU A 193 -1.52 5.76 22.54
CA LEU A 193 -2.38 4.67 22.06
C LEU A 193 -1.59 3.36 21.88
N ARG A 194 -0.40 3.47 21.26
CA ARG A 194 0.49 2.32 21.06
C ARG A 194 1.00 1.75 22.38
N GLU A 195 1.39 2.61 23.32
CA GLU A 195 1.84 2.17 24.63
C GLU A 195 0.71 1.54 25.45
N ALA A 196 -0.49 2.14 25.46
CA ALA A 196 -1.65 1.58 26.12
C ALA A 196 -2.04 0.21 25.55
N ARG A 197 -1.88 -0.01 24.23
CA ARG A 197 -2.03 -1.35 23.66
C ARG A 197 -0.94 -2.31 24.14
N ARG A 198 0.33 -1.92 24.12
CA ARG A 198 1.44 -2.76 24.63
C ARG A 198 1.22 -3.14 26.10
N ARG A 199 0.80 -2.19 26.94
CA ARG A 199 0.47 -2.44 28.35
C ARG A 199 -0.69 -3.42 28.50
N ARG A 200 -1.77 -3.26 27.72
CA ARG A 200 -2.89 -4.22 27.71
C ARG A 200 -2.44 -5.62 27.29
N ALA A 201 -1.64 -5.73 26.24
CA ALA A 201 -1.11 -7.01 25.77
C ALA A 201 -0.18 -7.69 26.81
N ALA A 202 0.57 -6.90 27.60
CA ALA A 202 1.40 -7.41 28.69
C ALA A 202 0.59 -7.77 29.96
N GLN A 203 -0.51 -7.06 30.21
CA GLN A 203 -1.39 -7.28 31.36
C GLN A 203 -2.35 -8.43 31.15
N THR A 204 -2.74 -8.74 29.92
CA THR A 204 -3.41 -10.00 29.59
C THR A 204 -2.38 -11.10 29.80
N PRO A 205 -2.40 -11.85 30.92
CA PRO A 205 -1.63 -13.08 30.98
C PRO A 205 -2.18 -13.95 29.86
N ALA A 206 -1.43 -14.94 29.39
CA ALA A 206 -2.01 -16.03 28.61
C ALA A 206 -3.01 -16.79 29.52
N SER A 207 -4.18 -16.19 29.81
CA SER A 207 -5.18 -16.73 30.69
C SER A 207 -5.88 -17.84 29.93
N ALA A 208 -5.53 -19.05 30.32
CA ALA A 208 -6.27 -20.27 30.08
C ALA A 208 -6.64 -20.48 28.60
N ARG A 209 -5.74 -21.13 27.86
CA ARG A 209 -6.21 -22.25 27.04
C ARG A 209 -7.04 -23.09 28.02
N PRO A 210 -8.37 -23.21 27.88
CA PRO A 210 -9.10 -24.12 28.75
C PRO A 210 -8.37 -25.45 28.60
N ALA A 211 -7.83 -25.98 29.70
CA ALA A 211 -7.36 -27.35 29.72
C ALA A 211 -8.47 -28.17 29.07
N PRO A 212 -8.16 -29.08 28.13
CA PRO A 212 -9.20 -29.95 27.58
C PRO A 212 -9.89 -30.58 28.79
N GLN A 213 -11.14 -30.19 29.02
CA GLN A 213 -11.92 -30.75 30.11
C GLN A 213 -12.03 -32.22 29.76
N SER A 214 -11.27 -33.06 30.46
CA SER A 214 -11.51 -34.49 30.49
C SER A 214 -12.89 -34.67 31.09
N ALA A 215 -13.89 -34.77 30.23
CA ALA A 215 -15.27 -35.02 30.62
C ALA A 215 -15.31 -36.31 31.45
N PRO A 216 -15.94 -36.32 32.64
CA PRO A 216 -16.21 -37.56 33.33
C PRO A 216 -17.37 -38.27 32.63
N GLY A 217 -17.08 -39.43 32.06
CA GLY A 217 -18.06 -40.48 31.75
C GLY A 217 -19.20 -40.09 30.79
N ALA A 218 -18.92 -40.07 29.49
CA ALA A 218 -19.95 -40.34 28.49
C ALA A 218 -19.70 -41.75 27.96
N ALA A 219 -20.53 -42.70 28.42
CA ALA A 219 -20.62 -44.02 27.83
C ALA A 219 -20.82 -43.87 26.31
N SER A 220 -20.00 -44.59 25.55
CA SER A 220 -20.10 -44.71 24.10
C SER A 220 -21.47 -45.26 23.71
N ALA A 221 -22.35 -44.41 23.20
CA ALA A 221 -23.51 -44.86 22.44
C ALA A 221 -23.03 -45.38 21.08
N PRO A 222 -23.51 -46.53 20.58
CA PRO A 222 -23.15 -47.00 19.26
C PRO A 222 -23.74 -46.06 18.20
N ALA A 223 -22.95 -45.77 17.18
CA ALA A 223 -23.38 -44.98 16.04
C ALA A 223 -24.54 -45.68 15.33
N THR A 224 -25.75 -45.14 15.49
CA THR A 224 -26.88 -45.50 14.62
C THR A 224 -26.64 -44.83 13.27
N THR A 225 -25.95 -45.52 12.37
CA THR A 225 -25.83 -45.10 10.97
C THR A 225 -27.21 -45.20 10.33
N ASP A 226 -27.77 -44.07 9.92
CA ASP A 226 -29.05 -44.02 9.22
C ASP A 226 -28.91 -44.68 7.84
N PRO A 227 -29.59 -45.82 7.57
CA PRO A 227 -29.45 -46.54 6.30
C PRO A 227 -29.97 -45.74 5.10
N ALA A 228 -30.83 -44.74 5.32
CA ALA A 228 -31.32 -43.88 4.25
C ALA A 228 -30.22 -42.93 3.75
N LEU A 229 -29.36 -42.44 4.65
CA LEU A 229 -28.24 -41.57 4.32
C LEU A 229 -27.15 -42.33 3.56
N GLU A 230 -26.90 -43.58 3.94
CA GLU A 230 -25.92 -44.43 3.27
C GLU A 230 -26.37 -44.80 1.84
N ALA A 231 -27.66 -45.05 1.64
CA ALA A 231 -28.24 -45.27 0.32
C ALA A 231 -28.23 -43.99 -0.55
N ALA A 232 -28.35 -42.80 0.05
CA ALA A 232 -28.24 -41.54 -0.68
C ALA A 232 -26.81 -41.28 -1.16
N LEU A 233 -25.82 -41.54 -0.31
CA LEU A 233 -24.40 -41.38 -0.66
C LEU A 233 -23.97 -42.33 -1.78
N LYS A 234 -24.38 -43.61 -1.74
CA LYS A 234 -24.11 -44.56 -2.83
C LYS A 234 -24.72 -44.16 -4.18
N ARG A 235 -25.89 -43.50 -4.18
CA ARG A 235 -26.49 -42.98 -5.43
C ARG A 235 -25.70 -41.81 -6.01
N VAL A 236 -25.16 -40.93 -5.16
CA VAL A 236 -24.34 -39.79 -5.59
C VAL A 236 -22.99 -40.29 -6.14
N GLU A 237 -22.41 -41.31 -5.52
CA GLU A 237 -21.14 -41.91 -5.94
C GLU A 237 -21.27 -42.61 -7.31
N ALA A 238 -22.32 -43.42 -7.50
CA ALA A 238 -22.62 -44.05 -8.80
C ALA A 238 -22.92 -43.03 -9.92
N ALA A 239 -23.57 -41.90 -9.59
CA ALA A 239 -23.81 -40.82 -10.54
C ALA A 239 -22.53 -40.03 -10.89
N GLY A 240 -21.55 -40.00 -9.97
CA GLY A 240 -20.23 -39.42 -10.20
C GLY A 240 -19.40 -40.25 -11.17
N GLU A 241 -19.38 -41.58 -11.01
CA GLU A 241 -18.60 -42.48 -11.86
C GLU A 241 -19.14 -42.55 -13.30
N ALA A 242 -20.45 -42.50 -13.50
CA ALA A 242 -21.06 -42.48 -14.84
C ALA A 242 -20.70 -41.23 -15.67
N ARG A 243 -20.28 -40.14 -15.01
CA ARG A 243 -19.94 -38.87 -15.66
C ARG A 243 -18.50 -38.78 -16.13
N VAL A 244 -17.63 -39.70 -15.70
CA VAL A 244 -16.19 -39.71 -16.01
C VAL A 244 -15.87 -40.44 -17.31
N TRP A 245 -16.80 -41.24 -17.89
CA TRP A 245 -16.55 -42.03 -19.11
C TRP A 245 -17.18 -41.47 -20.41
N LYS A 246 -17.63 -40.21 -20.43
CA LYS A 246 -18.09 -39.52 -21.65
C LYS A 246 -17.32 -38.22 -21.91
N SER A 247 -15.99 -38.30 -21.90
CA SER A 247 -15.09 -37.27 -22.42
C SER A 247 -13.98 -37.91 -23.24
#